data_AF-A0A357Z361-F1
#
_entry.id   AF-A0A357Z361-F1
#
_cell.length_a   1.000
_cell.length_b   1.000
_cell.length_c   1.000
_cell.angle_alpha   90.00
_cell.angle_beta   90.00
_cell.angle_gamma   90.00
#
_symmetry.space_group_name_H-M   'P 1'
#
loop_
_entity.id
_entity.type
_entity.pdbx_description
1 polymer ?
#
loop_
_entity_poly.entity_id
_entity_poly.type
_entity_poly.pdbx_seq_one_letter_code
_entity_poly.pdbx_strand_id
1 'polypeptide(L)' 'MKEAIGTGPTVEEAKEAACKKLGVESYEAEFEILEMPTRKTFGLFGGSPA' A
#
# COMPACT_ATOMS: atom_id res chain seq x y z
N MET A 1 7.55 -16.95 9.22
CA MET A 1 7.27 -15.50 9.13
C MET A 1 6.07 -15.33 8.21
N LYS A 2 5.11 -14.47 8.55
CA LYS A 2 3.95 -14.19 7.69
C LYS A 2 4.17 -12.82 7.05
N GLU A 3 3.87 -12.71 5.76
CA GLU A 3 3.94 -11.48 4.98
C GLU A 3 2.57 -11.22 4.35
N ALA A 4 2.24 -9.96 4.13
CA ALA A 4 1.06 -9.57 3.36
C ALA A 4 1.33 -8.33 2.53
N ILE A 5 0.74 -8.29 1.34
CA ILE A 5 0.78 -7.14 0.44
C ILE A 5 -0.56 -6.41 0.56
N GLY A 6 -0.49 -5.16 0.99
CA GLY A 6 -1.59 -4.20 0.94
C GLY A 6 -1.38 -3.25 -0.23
N THR A 7 -2.47 -2.76 -0.80
CA THR A 7 -2.45 -1.81 -1.92
C THR A 7 -3.44 -0.69 -1.64
N GLY A 8 -3.14 0.53 -2.06
CA GLY A 8 -3.98 1.69 -1.79
C GLY A 8 -3.66 2.89 -2.69
N PRO A 9 -4.51 3.93 -2.69
CA PRO A 9 -4.22 5.17 -3.40
C PRO A 9 -3.10 5.98 -2.74
N THR A 10 -2.75 5.66 -1.49
CA THR A 10 -1.63 6.22 -0.73
C THR A 10 -0.82 5.09 -0.08
N VAL A 11 0.42 5.39 0.29
CA VAL A 11 1.29 4.44 1.00
C VAL A 11 0.70 4.09 2.36
N GLU A 12 0.12 5.06 3.05
CA GLU A 12 -0.51 4.89 4.36
C GLU A 12 -1.69 3.92 4.29
N GLU A 13 -2.55 4.06 3.28
CA GLU A 13 -3.67 3.14 3.06
C GLU A 13 -3.22 1.73 2.67
N ALA A 14 -2.14 1.62 1.87
CA ALA A 14 -1.54 0.32 1.53
C ALA A 14 -0.97 -0.37 2.78
N LYS A 15 -0.29 0.36 3.66
CA LYS A 15 0.25 -0.16 4.93
C LYS A 15 -0.88 -0.64 5.85
N GLU A 16 -1.92 0.16 6.02
CA GLU A 16 -3.07 -0.21 6.85
C GLU A 16 -3.77 -1.47 6.32
N ALA A 17 -3.93 -1.57 4.99
CA ALA A 17 -4.48 -2.76 4.35
C ALA A 17 -3.60 -4.01 4.56
N ALA A 18 -2.27 -3.85 4.54
CA ALA A 18 -1.33 -4.95 4.82
C ALA A 18 -1.43 -5.40 6.29
N CYS A 19 -1.45 -4.46 7.24
CA CYS A 19 -1.61 -4.72 8.67
C CYS A 19 -2.90 -5.47 8.98
N LYS A 20 -4.03 -5.03 8.40
CA LYS A 20 -5.34 -5.69 8.54
C LYS A 20 -5.31 -7.13 8.04
N LYS A 21 -4.60 -7.41 6.94
CA LYS A 21 -4.43 -8.78 6.41
C LYS A 21 -3.55 -9.64 7.30
N LEU A 22 -2.51 -9.05 7.90
CA LEU A 22 -1.63 -9.73 8.86
C LEU A 22 -2.29 -9.92 10.24
N GLY A 23 -3.28 -9.10 10.58
CA GLY A 23 -3.94 -9.10 11.88
C GLY A 23 -3.05 -8.51 12.97
N VAL A 24 -2.20 -7.55 12.62
CA VAL A 24 -1.23 -6.89 13.51
C VAL A 24 -1.40 -5.37 13.44
N GLU A 25 -0.95 -4.68 14.48
CA GLU A 25 -0.90 -3.22 14.47
C GLU A 25 0.30 -2.70 13.66
N SER A 26 0.23 -1.45 13.20
CA SER A 26 1.26 -0.88 12.30
C SER A 26 2.64 -0.73 12.94
N TYR A 27 2.73 -0.67 14.27
CA TYR A 27 4.01 -0.60 14.97
C TYR A 27 4.65 -1.99 15.19
N GLU A 28 3.91 -3.07 14.91
CA GLU A 28 4.36 -4.46 15.03
C GLU A 28 4.84 -5.03 13.69
N ALA A 29 4.70 -4.26 12.60
CA ALA A 29 5.02 -4.67 11.23
C ALA A 29 6.16 -3.83 10.64
N GLU A 30 7.04 -4.50 9.90
CA GLU A 30 8.00 -3.85 9.01
C GLU A 30 7.37 -3.72 7.61
N PHE A 31 7.69 -2.63 6.90
CA PHE A 31 7.12 -2.35 5.59
C PHE A 31 8.21 -2.12 4.55
N GLU A 32 8.03 -2.74 3.40
CA GLU A 32 8.78 -2.45 2.18
C GLU A 32 7.79 -1.88 1.15
N ILE A 33 8.14 -0.73 0.56
CA ILE A 33 7.30 -0.09 -0.46
C ILE A 33 7.70 -0.66 -1.82
N LEU A 34 6.81 -1.45 -2.42
CA LEU A 34 7.02 -2.06 -3.73
C LEU A 34 6.78 -1.06 -4.88
N GLU A 35 5.76 -0.21 -4.75
CA GLU A 35 5.41 0.80 -5.75
C GLU A 35 4.93 2.09 -5.06
N MET A 36 5.31 3.26 -5.61
CA MET A 36 4.80 4.54 -5.14
C MET A 36 3.52 4.90 -5.92
N PRO A 37 2.48 5.42 -5.27
CA PRO A 37 1.23 5.73 -5.93
C PRO A 37 1.45 6.87 -6.94
N THR A 38 1.02 6.67 -8.18
CA THR A 38 1.11 7.69 -9.22
C THR A 38 -0.23 8.38 -9.41
N ARG A 39 -0.23 9.72 -9.34
CA ARG A 39 -1.48 10.49 -9.51
C ARG A 39 -1.95 10.40 -10.96
N LYS A 40 -3.26 10.21 -11.12
CA LYS A 40 -3.94 10.37 -12.41
C LYS A 40 -3.79 11.81 -12.89
N THR A 41 -3.13 12.02 -14.03
CA THR A 41 -3.20 13.29 -14.75
C THR A 41 -4.36 13.23 -15.74
N PHE A 42 -5.20 14.26 -15.71
CA PHE A 42 -6.41 14.33 -16.53
C PHE A 42 -6.02 14.36 -18.02
N GLY A 43 -6.24 13.26 -18.75
CA GLY A 43 -5.93 13.13 -20.17
C GLY A 43 -5.00 11.96 -20.55
N LEU A 44 -4.35 11.30 -19.59
CA LEU A 44 -3.48 10.14 -19.84
C LEU A 44 -3.81 9.02 -18.85
N PHE A 45 -4.72 8.13 -19.24
CA PHE A 45 -5.15 7.02 -18.40
C PHE A 45 -3.98 6.05 -18.11
N GLY A 46 -3.46 6.05 -16.88
CA GLY A 46 -2.37 5.15 -16.46
C GLY A 46 -1.85 5.32 -15.03
N GLY A 47 -2.67 5.79 -14.08
CA GLY A 47 -2.23 5.86 -12.67
C GLY A 47 -2.25 4.48 -12.00
N SER A 48 -1.20 4.15 -11.25
CA SER A 48 -1.03 2.91 -10.49
C SER A 48 -1.19 3.14 -8.97
N PRO A 49 -1.84 2.23 -8.24
CA PRO A 49 -1.90 2.26 -6.78
C PRO A 49 -0.52 1.98 -6.16
N ALA A 50 -0.35 2.40 -4.90
CA ALA A 50 0.71 1.94 -4.01
C ALA A 50 0.48 0.50 -3.56
#